data_AF-A0A9N9G9F8-F1
#
_entry.id   AF-A0A9N9G9F8-F1
#
_cell.length_a   1.000
_cell.length_b   1.000
_cell.length_c   1.000
_cell.angle_alpha   90.00
_cell.angle_beta   90.00
_cell.angle_gamma   90.00
#
_symmetry.space_group_name_H-M   'P 1'
#
loop_
_entity.id
_entity.type
_entity.pdbx_description
1 polymer ?
#
loop_
_entity_poly.entity_id
_entity_poly.type
_entity_poly.pdbx_seq_one_letter_code
_entity_poly.pdbx_strand_id
1 'polypeptide(L)'
;MSIFDLKTDFLIKEFMQGEGRNIRNPYLELSHRIPKFTAEQISHRWNYKLHPRITNGPFTKEEKRCIYQWVKRNSKTSEKIKWSNCQKLLEKKFHKVRAINRIQGVWTTYQRLLKNRVKKPEIPGTSIIDFGPPQDDQQSGITTNIVLPNISHLIPVGTTTTTIVSPRPLLPTLIPNANFQPAMNISKMMPLF
;
A
#
# COMPACT_ATOMS: atom_id res chain seq x y z
N MET A 1 19.20 8.27 -2.92
CA MET A 1 19.49 6.83 -3.06
C MET A 1 19.21 6.12 -1.75
N SER A 2 18.79 4.85 -1.77
CA SER A 2 18.54 4.04 -0.57
C SER A 2 19.87 3.49 -0.06
N ILE A 3 20.22 3.70 1.22
CA ILE A 3 21.40 3.08 1.85
C ILE A 3 21.26 1.56 2.02
N PHE A 4 20.02 1.06 1.97
CA PHE A 4 19.71 -0.36 2.01
C PHE A 4 19.66 -0.92 0.60
N ASP A 5 20.40 -2.02 0.40
CA ASP A 5 20.44 -2.83 -0.80
C ASP A 5 19.26 -3.81 -0.85
N LEU A 6 18.91 -4.32 -2.04
CA LEU A 6 17.79 -5.26 -2.22
C LEU A 6 17.96 -6.55 -1.41
N LYS A 7 19.21 -7.06 -1.32
CA LYS A 7 19.54 -8.24 -0.52
C LYS A 7 19.26 -8.00 0.97
N THR A 8 19.63 -6.84 1.48
CA THR A 8 19.36 -6.45 2.87
C THR A 8 17.86 -6.36 3.14
N ASP A 9 17.10 -5.73 2.23
CA ASP A 9 15.65 -5.63 2.35
C ASP A 9 14.98 -7.00 2.35
N PHE A 10 15.49 -7.95 1.55
CA PHE A 10 15.01 -9.32 1.52
C PHE A 10 15.26 -10.02 2.86
N LEU A 11 16.49 -9.95 3.39
CA LEU A 11 16.85 -10.56 4.68
C LEU A 11 16.00 -10.00 5.83
N ILE A 12 15.79 -8.68 5.87
CA ILE A 12 14.94 -8.05 6.89
C ILE A 12 13.49 -8.58 6.77
N LYS A 13 12.96 -8.67 5.54
CA LYS A 13 11.59 -9.16 5.33
C LYS A 13 11.41 -10.61 5.74
N GLU A 14 12.32 -11.48 5.31
CA GLU A 14 12.30 -12.91 5.61
C GLU A 14 12.34 -13.13 7.13
N PHE A 15 13.31 -12.52 7.81
CA PHE A 15 13.45 -12.64 9.25
C PHE A 15 12.23 -12.11 10.01
N MET A 16 11.75 -10.91 9.68
CA MET A 16 10.59 -10.30 10.36
C MET A 16 9.29 -11.08 10.16
N GLN A 17 9.17 -11.82 9.07
CA GLN A 17 8.00 -12.63 8.76
C GLN A 17 8.13 -14.09 9.22
N GLY A 18 9.34 -14.55 9.53
CA GLY A 18 9.61 -15.87 10.12
C GLY A 18 9.99 -15.77 11.59
N GLU A 19 11.24 -16.11 11.89
CA GLU A 19 11.83 -16.21 13.23
C GLU A 19 11.63 -14.95 14.09
N GLY A 20 11.72 -13.77 13.49
CA GLY A 20 11.63 -12.47 14.16
C GLY A 20 10.30 -12.18 14.84
N ARG A 21 9.22 -12.90 14.50
CA ARG A 21 7.90 -12.69 15.09
C ARG A 21 7.83 -13.01 16.59
N ASN A 22 8.65 -13.98 17.03
CA ASN A 22 8.66 -14.47 18.41
C ASN A 22 9.83 -13.90 19.23
N ILE A 23 10.64 -13.02 18.64
CA ILE A 23 11.81 -12.45 19.29
C ILE A 23 11.41 -11.14 19.97
N ARG A 24 11.83 -10.95 21.23
CA ARG A 24 11.52 -9.74 22.02
C ARG A 24 12.02 -8.46 21.35
N ASN A 25 13.21 -8.50 20.76
CA ASN A 25 13.80 -7.39 20.01
C ASN A 25 14.37 -7.88 18.66
N PRO A 26 13.51 -8.02 17.63
CA PRO A 26 13.94 -8.56 16.34
C PRO A 26 14.91 -7.63 15.62
N TYR A 27 14.86 -6.33 15.90
CA TYR A 27 15.74 -5.35 15.27
C TYR A 27 17.18 -5.46 15.77
N LEU A 28 17.36 -5.70 17.08
CA LEU A 28 18.68 -5.92 17.67
C LEU A 28 19.31 -7.21 17.13
N GLU A 29 18.53 -8.28 17.06
CA GLU A 29 18.98 -9.55 16.50
C GLU A 29 19.43 -9.40 15.02
N LEU A 30 18.63 -8.68 14.22
CA LEU A 30 19.01 -8.38 12.84
C LEU A 30 20.25 -7.51 12.73
N SER A 31 20.50 -6.61 13.68
CA SER A 31 21.72 -5.80 13.66
C SER A 31 22.98 -6.63 13.88
N HIS A 32 22.90 -7.73 14.63
CA HIS A 32 24.00 -8.70 14.74
C HIS A 32 24.18 -9.50 13.45
N ARG A 33 23.08 -9.90 12.79
CA ARG A 33 23.12 -10.64 11.51
C ARG A 33 23.57 -9.78 10.33
N ILE A 34 23.28 -8.48 10.37
CA ILE A 34 23.60 -7.50 9.33
C ILE A 34 24.36 -6.32 9.96
N PRO A 35 25.63 -6.51 10.35
CA PRO A 35 26.39 -5.55 11.18
C PRO A 35 26.63 -4.19 10.50
N LYS A 36 26.35 -4.07 9.19
CA LYS A 36 26.35 -2.81 8.46
C LYS A 36 25.28 -1.82 8.95
N PHE A 37 24.20 -2.30 9.57
CA PHE A 37 23.07 -1.47 9.98
C PHE A 37 22.75 -1.61 11.46
N THR A 38 22.44 -0.48 12.10
CA THR A 38 22.01 -0.48 13.49
C THR A 38 20.56 -0.96 13.61
N ALA A 39 20.18 -1.44 14.80
CA ALA A 39 18.81 -1.84 15.10
C ALA A 39 17.79 -0.71 14.80
N GLU A 40 18.17 0.54 15.05
CA GLU A 40 17.34 1.70 14.76
C GLU A 40 17.11 1.89 13.25
N GLN A 41 18.17 1.79 12.45
CA GLN A 41 18.06 1.88 10.99
C GLN A 41 17.17 0.77 10.43
N ILE A 42 17.31 -0.45 10.95
CA ILE A 42 16.50 -1.62 10.56
C ILE A 42 15.05 -1.42 10.96
N SER A 43 14.78 -0.95 12.18
CA SER A 43 13.43 -0.62 12.66
C SER A 43 12.76 0.44 11.79
N HIS A 44 13.48 1.52 11.49
CA HIS A 44 13.00 2.56 10.58
C HIS A 44 12.71 1.96 9.19
N ARG A 45 13.62 1.14 8.65
CA ARG A 45 13.44 0.51 7.33
C ARG A 45 12.19 -0.36 7.30
N TRP A 46 11.96 -1.18 8.33
CA TRP A 46 10.79 -2.04 8.44
C TRP A 46 9.50 -1.24 8.54
N ASN A 47 9.40 -0.37 9.54
CA ASN A 47 8.16 0.35 9.90
C ASN A 47 7.71 1.38 8.86
N TYR A 48 8.60 1.83 7.97
CA TYR A 48 8.26 2.85 6.98
C TYR A 48 8.28 2.37 5.53
N LYS A 49 8.86 1.20 5.23
CA LYS A 49 9.00 0.73 3.84
C LYS A 49 8.72 -0.76 3.62
N LEU A 50 9.20 -1.64 4.50
CA LEU A 50 9.20 -3.08 4.22
C LEU A 50 8.02 -3.83 4.81
N HIS A 51 7.39 -3.31 5.87
CA HIS A 51 6.29 -3.98 6.54
C HIS A 51 5.13 -4.27 5.55
N PRO A 52 4.65 -5.53 5.41
CA PRO A 52 3.69 -5.94 4.38
C PRO A 52 2.38 -5.15 4.36
N ARG A 53 1.89 -4.77 5.54
CA ARG A 53 0.66 -3.96 5.65
C ARG A 53 0.80 -2.57 5.02
N ILE A 54 2.01 -2.05 4.84
CA ILE A 54 2.23 -0.70 4.29
C ILE A 54 1.94 -0.70 2.79
N THR A 55 0.95 0.08 2.38
CA THR A 55 0.63 0.28 0.97
C THR A 55 1.60 1.27 0.33
N ASN A 56 2.52 0.74 -0.46
CA ASN A 56 3.43 1.53 -1.28
C ASN A 56 2.72 2.04 -2.54
N GLY A 57 2.67 3.35 -2.72
CA GLY A 57 2.04 3.98 -3.88
C GLY A 57 1.83 5.49 -3.69
N PRO A 58 1.40 6.21 -4.74
CA PRO A 58 1.01 7.61 -4.62
C PRO A 58 -0.24 7.74 -3.73
N PHE A 59 -0.37 8.90 -3.08
CA PHE A 59 -1.62 9.28 -2.42
C PHE A 59 -2.59 9.81 -3.48
N THR A 60 -3.81 9.30 -3.44
CA THR A 60 -4.97 9.82 -4.18
C THR A 60 -5.31 11.25 -3.74
N LYS A 61 -6.09 11.97 -4.55
CA LYS A 61 -6.52 13.34 -4.20
C LYS A 61 -7.36 13.33 -2.92
N GLU A 62 -8.18 12.30 -2.74
CA GLU A 62 -9.09 12.07 -1.62
C GLU A 62 -8.31 11.84 -0.33
N GLU A 63 -7.28 10.98 -0.37
CA GLU A 63 -6.40 10.74 0.78
C GLU A 63 -5.69 12.03 1.20
N LYS A 64 -5.13 12.79 0.24
CA LYS A 64 -4.46 14.07 0.53
C LYS A 64 -5.42 15.07 1.17
N ARG A 65 -6.65 15.18 0.66
CA ARG A 65 -7.71 16.03 1.21
C ARG A 65 -8.06 15.63 2.65
N CYS A 66 -8.16 14.33 2.90
CA CYS A 66 -8.44 13.81 4.24
C CYS A 66 -7.33 14.17 5.23
N ILE A 67 -6.06 14.04 4.83
CA ILE A 67 -4.90 14.45 5.65
C ILE A 67 -4.98 15.94 5.97
N TYR A 68 -5.20 16.79 4.96
CA TYR A 68 -5.33 18.23 5.15
C TYR A 68 -6.40 18.59 6.18
N GLN A 69 -7.62 18.08 5.99
CA GLN A 69 -8.74 18.36 6.88
C GLN A 69 -8.48 17.85 8.29
N TRP A 70 -7.88 16.67 8.42
CA TRP A 70 -7.54 16.11 9.71
C TRP A 70 -6.51 16.98 10.44
N VAL A 71 -5.42 17.37 9.77
CA VAL A 71 -4.39 18.22 10.39
C VAL A 71 -4.97 19.58 10.77
N LYS A 72 -5.76 20.23 9.90
CA LYS A 72 -6.39 21.52 10.21
C LYS A 72 -7.29 21.49 11.46
N ARG A 73 -7.95 20.36 11.73
CA ARG A 73 -8.77 20.18 12.93
C ARG A 73 -7.93 19.90 14.18
N ASN A 74 -6.84 19.16 14.03
CA ASN A 74 -6.02 18.67 15.15
C ASN A 74 -4.79 19.54 15.47
N SER A 75 -4.44 20.51 14.62
CA SER A 75 -3.33 21.44 14.84
C SER A 75 -3.72 22.70 15.61
N LYS A 76 -5.02 22.88 15.92
CA LYS A 76 -5.53 24.03 16.67
C LYS A 76 -5.36 23.86 18.17
N THR A 77 -5.44 22.63 18.63
CA THR A 77 -5.10 22.24 19.99
C THR A 77 -3.57 22.29 20.09
N SER A 78 -3.02 23.05 21.04
CA SER A 78 -1.57 23.27 21.27
C SER A 78 -0.71 21.99 21.44
N GLU A 79 -1.32 20.81 21.31
CA GLU A 79 -0.66 19.52 21.37
C GLU A 79 0.05 19.17 20.06
N LYS A 80 1.22 18.53 20.19
CA LYS A 80 1.95 17.95 19.06
C LYS A 80 1.05 17.01 18.26
N ILE A 81 1.02 17.19 16.93
CA ILE A 81 0.20 16.39 16.02
C ILE A 81 0.52 14.89 16.17
N LYS A 82 -0.48 14.12 16.62
CA LYS A 82 -0.42 12.66 16.76
C LYS A 82 -0.69 11.96 15.42
N TRP A 83 0.34 11.84 14.58
CA TRP A 83 0.22 11.26 13.23
C TRP A 83 -0.31 9.82 13.18
N SER A 84 -0.10 9.04 14.24
CA SER A 84 -0.67 7.69 14.38
C SER A 84 -2.20 7.69 14.31
N ASN A 85 -2.86 8.74 14.79
CA ASN A 85 -4.31 8.87 14.71
C ASN A 85 -4.76 9.19 13.28
N CYS A 86 -3.99 10.01 12.55
CA CYS A 86 -4.23 10.26 11.12
C CYS A 86 -4.09 8.98 10.30
N GLN A 87 -3.08 8.16 10.60
CA GLN A 87 -2.89 6.86 9.94
C GLN A 87 -4.08 5.93 10.17
N LYS A 88 -4.55 5.77 11.41
CA LYS A 88 -5.74 4.96 11.74
C LYS A 88 -6.99 5.45 11.00
N LEU A 89 -7.16 6.77 10.88
CA LEU A 89 -8.28 7.34 10.10
C LEU A 89 -8.19 6.97 8.61
N LEU A 90 -7.00 7.07 8.01
CA LEU A 90 -6.79 6.69 6.61
C LEU A 90 -7.00 5.20 6.38
N GLU A 91 -6.51 4.34 7.29
CA GLU A 91 -6.73 2.90 7.24
C GLU A 91 -8.23 2.59 7.30
N LYS A 92 -8.97 3.22 8.22
CA LYS A 92 -10.42 3.04 8.34
C LYS A 92 -11.19 3.49 7.08
N LYS A 93 -10.78 4.61 6.46
CA LYS A 93 -11.52 5.23 5.35
C LYS A 93 -11.18 4.65 3.98
N PHE A 94 -9.92 4.25 3.76
CA PHE A 94 -9.41 3.84 2.45
C PHE A 94 -8.94 2.38 2.42
N HIS A 95 -9.01 1.68 3.55
CA HIS A 95 -8.55 0.29 3.72
C HIS A 95 -7.07 0.10 3.32
N LYS A 96 -6.26 1.15 3.49
CA LYS A 96 -4.83 1.19 3.13
C LYS A 96 -4.03 1.75 4.30
N VAL A 97 -3.02 1.00 4.75
CA VAL A 97 -2.08 1.50 5.77
C VAL A 97 -1.01 2.32 5.07
N ARG A 98 -1.07 3.64 5.24
CA ARG A 98 -0.02 4.55 4.76
C ARG A 98 1.02 4.75 5.85
N ALA A 99 2.30 4.72 5.50
CA ALA A 99 3.37 4.97 6.46
C ALA A 99 3.30 6.41 7.03
N ILE A 100 3.58 6.59 8.31
CA ILE A 100 3.45 7.89 8.99
C ILE A 100 4.32 8.97 8.35
N ASN A 101 5.58 8.66 8.03
CA ASN A 101 6.51 9.57 7.36
C ASN A 101 5.96 10.06 5.99
N ARG A 102 5.20 9.21 5.30
CA ARG A 102 4.57 9.54 4.02
C ARG A 102 3.40 10.51 4.22
N ILE A 103 2.59 10.30 5.25
CA ILE A 103 1.51 11.22 5.64
C ILE A 103 2.08 12.59 6.01
N GLN A 104 3.13 12.61 6.82
CA GLN A 104 3.87 13.84 7.16
C GLN A 104 4.40 14.54 5.91
N GLY A 105 4.99 13.80 4.98
CA GLY A 105 5.49 14.34 3.71
C GLY A 105 4.40 15.06 2.90
N VAL A 106 3.19 14.48 2.82
CA VAL A 106 2.05 15.14 2.16
C VAL A 106 1.74 16.49 2.80
N TRP A 107 1.71 16.55 4.13
CA TRP A 107 1.48 17.80 4.86
C TRP A 107 2.61 18.81 4.65
N THR A 108 3.88 18.39 4.73
CA THR A 108 5.02 19.29 4.49
C THR A 108 5.00 19.87 3.08
N THR A 109 4.67 19.08 2.06
CA THR A 109 4.48 19.56 0.69
C THR A 109 3.36 20.60 0.64
N TYR A 110 2.23 20.33 1.30
CA TYR A 110 1.12 21.27 1.39
C TYR A 110 1.51 22.60 2.07
N GLN A 111 2.25 22.55 3.18
CA GLN A 111 2.74 23.75 3.87
C GLN A 111 3.65 24.61 2.98
N ARG A 112 4.53 23.98 2.18
CA ARG A 112 5.39 24.71 1.23
C ARG A 112 4.57 25.42 0.16
N LEU A 113 3.53 24.77 -0.36
CA LEU A 113 2.63 25.37 -1.34
C LEU A 113 1.88 26.58 -0.76
N LEU A 114 1.40 26.50 0.48
CA LEU A 114 0.76 27.63 1.15
C LEU A 114 1.71 28.82 1.31
N LYS A 115 2.94 28.58 1.77
CA LYS A 115 3.95 29.64 1.92
C LYS A 115 4.29 30.31 0.59
N ASN A 116 4.29 29.55 -0.51
CA ASN A 116 4.57 30.09 -1.84
C ASN A 116 3.39 30.85 -2.43
N ARG A 117 2.14 30.48 -2.11
CA ARG A 117 0.94 31.22 -2.54
C ARG A 117 0.87 32.61 -1.91
N VAL A 118 1.23 32.75 -0.64
CA VAL A 118 1.26 34.04 0.08
C VAL A 118 2.34 34.99 -0.49
N LYS A 119 3.32 34.47 -1.24
CA LYS A 119 4.44 35.26 -1.79
C LYS A 119 4.25 35.71 -3.24
N LYS A 120 3.23 35.21 -3.96
CA LYS A 120 3.01 35.59 -5.37
C LYS A 120 2.06 36.81 -5.40
N PRO A 121 2.46 37.98 -5.93
CA PRO A 121 1.53 39.10 -6.11
C PRO A 121 0.41 38.66 -7.06
N GLU A 122 -0.84 38.95 -6.66
CA GLU A 122 -2.04 38.61 -7.41
C GLU A 122 -2.00 39.31 -8.77
N ILE A 123 -1.89 38.52 -9.85
CA ILE A 123 -2.20 38.99 -11.19
C ILE A 123 -3.65 38.56 -11.45
N PRO A 124 -4.59 39.50 -11.61
CA PRO A 124 -5.98 39.17 -11.87
C PRO A 124 -6.11 38.66 -13.31
N GLY A 125 -6.58 37.41 -13.48
CA GLY A 125 -6.98 36.93 -14.81
C GLY A 125 -6.70 35.47 -15.17
N THR A 126 -6.07 34.65 -14.31
CA THR A 126 -5.96 33.21 -14.60
C THR A 126 -6.91 32.42 -13.70
N SER A 127 -8.06 32.03 -14.27
CA SER A 127 -9.00 31.08 -13.67
C SER A 127 -8.31 29.72 -13.45
N ILE A 128 -7.77 29.54 -12.24
CA ILE A 128 -7.30 28.26 -11.71
C ILE A 128 -8.52 27.55 -11.13
N ILE A 129 -8.70 26.28 -11.47
CA ILE A 129 -9.68 25.38 -10.88
C ILE A 129 -9.46 25.39 -9.35
N ASP A 130 -10.36 26.08 -8.66
CA ASP A 130 -10.34 26.29 -7.23
C ASP A 130 -10.71 24.98 -6.52
N PHE A 131 -9.70 24.30 -5.96
CA PHE A 131 -9.96 23.33 -4.89
C PHE A 131 -10.03 24.08 -3.56
N GLY A 132 -11.10 24.87 -3.43
CA GLY A 132 -11.57 25.43 -2.17
C GLY A 132 -12.05 24.33 -1.22
N PRO A 133 -12.25 24.64 0.06
CA PRO A 133 -12.74 23.66 1.03
C PRO A 133 -14.15 23.18 0.59
N PRO A 134 -14.45 21.87 0.64
CA PRO A 134 -15.80 21.39 0.36
C PRO A 134 -16.77 21.95 1.40
N GLN A 135 -17.73 22.75 0.95
CA GLN A 135 -18.92 23.13 1.71
C GLN A 135 -19.85 21.91 1.71
N ASP A 136 -20.36 21.52 2.87
CA ASP A 136 -21.51 20.62 2.99
C ASP A 136 -22.75 21.48 2.72
N ASP A 137 -23.51 21.17 1.67
CA ASP A 137 -24.91 21.57 1.58
C ASP A 137 -25.72 20.54 0.79
N GLN A 138 -26.86 20.19 1.37
CA GLN A 138 -27.87 19.26 0.86
C GLN A 138 -28.80 19.95 -0.15
N GLN A 139 -29.18 19.19 -1.18
CA GLN A 139 -30.36 19.31 -2.06
C GLN A 139 -30.49 20.52 -3.00
N SER A 140 -30.49 20.26 -4.31
CA SER A 140 -31.72 20.19 -5.13
C SER A 140 -31.35 20.07 -6.62
N GLY A 141 -32.13 19.26 -7.35
CA GLY A 141 -31.80 18.85 -8.71
C GLY A 141 -32.01 19.95 -9.74
N ILE A 142 -31.17 19.93 -10.78
CA ILE A 142 -31.53 20.40 -12.12
C ILE A 142 -30.91 19.42 -13.12
N THR A 143 -31.78 18.75 -13.87
CA THR A 143 -31.52 17.98 -15.08
C THR A 143 -30.84 18.84 -16.14
N THR A 144 -29.71 18.37 -16.68
CA THR A 144 -29.28 18.75 -18.04
C THR A 144 -28.70 17.53 -18.76
N ASN A 145 -29.37 17.20 -19.86
CA ASN A 145 -28.97 16.21 -20.85
C ASN A 145 -27.57 16.50 -21.38
N ILE A 146 -26.68 15.50 -21.38
CA ILE A 146 -25.47 15.51 -22.19
C ILE A 146 -25.52 14.31 -23.12
N VAL A 147 -25.71 14.66 -24.39
CA VAL A 147 -25.68 13.83 -25.59
C VAL A 147 -24.32 13.13 -25.70
N LEU A 148 -24.36 11.82 -25.92
CA LEU A 148 -23.22 10.99 -26.28
C LEU A 148 -22.86 11.25 -27.76
N PRO A 149 -21.62 11.58 -28.14
CA PRO A 149 -21.22 11.47 -29.53
C PRO A 149 -20.94 9.99 -29.86
N ASN A 150 -21.90 9.44 -30.60
CA ASN A 150 -21.77 8.26 -31.44
C ASN A 150 -20.64 8.47 -32.46
N ILE A 151 -19.66 7.55 -32.50
CA ILE A 151 -18.78 7.40 -33.67
C ILE A 151 -18.70 5.90 -33.97
N SER A 152 -19.58 5.48 -34.88
CA SER A 152 -19.42 4.28 -35.69
C SER A 152 -18.96 4.72 -37.08
N HIS A 153 -18.34 3.78 -37.82
CA HIS A 153 -18.01 3.82 -39.26
C HIS A 153 -16.68 4.58 -39.59
N LEU A 154 -15.67 4.08 -40.32
CA LEU A 154 -15.59 3.06 -41.37
C LEU A 154 -14.18 2.42 -41.47
N ILE A 155 -14.16 1.16 -41.91
CA ILE A 155 -13.03 0.38 -42.47
C ILE A 155 -12.75 0.88 -43.92
N PRO A 156 -11.59 0.60 -44.58
CA PRO A 156 -11.39 -0.67 -45.31
C PRO A 156 -9.96 -1.25 -45.19
N VAL A 157 -9.81 -2.54 -44.92
CA VAL A 157 -9.53 -3.67 -45.86
C VAL A 157 -8.15 -3.62 -46.55
N GLY A 158 -7.33 -4.62 -46.24
CA GLY A 158 -6.14 -5.05 -46.97
C GLY A 158 -5.61 -6.37 -46.39
N THR A 159 -5.68 -7.43 -47.19
CA THR A 159 -5.55 -8.86 -46.90
C THR A 159 -4.12 -9.36 -46.62
N THR A 160 -3.96 -10.36 -45.75
CA THR A 160 -3.28 -11.64 -46.07
C THR A 160 -3.59 -12.74 -45.05
N THR A 161 -3.90 -13.90 -45.62
CA THR A 161 -4.25 -15.21 -45.06
C THR A 161 -3.05 -15.89 -44.40
N THR A 162 -3.24 -16.59 -43.27
CA THR A 162 -2.66 -17.94 -43.04
C THR A 162 -3.41 -18.66 -41.91
N THR A 163 -4.30 -19.53 -42.36
CA THR A 163 -4.90 -20.69 -41.71
C THR A 163 -3.86 -21.60 -41.06
N ILE A 164 -3.95 -21.90 -39.75
CA ILE A 164 -3.66 -23.25 -39.24
C ILE A 164 -4.68 -23.60 -38.15
N VAL A 165 -5.26 -24.77 -38.34
CA VAL A 165 -6.43 -25.35 -37.68
C VAL A 165 -6.02 -26.07 -36.40
N SER A 166 -6.88 -25.91 -35.37
CA SER A 166 -7.19 -26.79 -34.22
C SER A 166 -6.97 -28.31 -34.47
N PRO A 167 -6.95 -29.25 -33.48
CA PRO A 167 -7.83 -29.23 -32.31
C PRO A 167 -7.32 -29.81 -30.97
N ARG A 168 -8.05 -29.41 -29.93
CA ARG A 168 -8.19 -30.01 -28.59
C ARG A 168 -8.90 -31.38 -28.69
N PRO A 169 -8.57 -32.40 -27.85
CA PRO A 169 -9.52 -32.86 -26.80
C PRO A 169 -8.86 -33.47 -25.52
N LEU A 170 -9.29 -33.10 -24.30
CA LEU A 170 -10.17 -33.83 -23.33
C LEU A 170 -9.46 -34.84 -22.37
N LEU A 171 -9.52 -34.56 -21.05
CA LEU A 171 -9.47 -35.54 -19.92
C LEU A 171 -10.79 -36.38 -19.90
N PRO A 172 -11.00 -37.50 -19.12
CA PRO A 172 -10.43 -37.92 -17.81
C PRO A 172 -10.27 -39.47 -17.55
N THR A 173 -9.74 -39.90 -16.37
CA THR A 173 -10.11 -41.08 -15.51
C THR A 173 -9.07 -41.22 -14.37
N LEU A 174 -9.33 -40.98 -13.07
CA LEU A 174 -10.00 -41.77 -12.00
C LEU A 174 -9.32 -43.11 -11.56
N ILE A 175 -8.51 -43.01 -10.48
CA ILE A 175 -8.25 -43.89 -9.29
C ILE A 175 -7.75 -45.35 -9.43
N PRO A 176 -7.42 -46.07 -8.32
CA PRO A 176 -6.41 -45.87 -7.27
C PRO A 176 -5.37 -47.02 -7.29
N ASN A 177 -4.22 -46.89 -6.61
CA ASN A 177 -3.70 -48.09 -5.94
C ASN A 177 -3.08 -47.79 -4.59
N ALA A 178 -3.64 -48.47 -3.60
CA ALA A 178 -3.18 -48.54 -2.24
C ALA A 178 -1.90 -49.38 -2.19
N ASN A 179 -0.93 -48.94 -1.38
CA ASN A 179 -0.06 -49.89 -0.72
C ASN A 179 0.10 -49.43 0.73
N PHE A 180 -0.87 -49.85 1.53
CA PHE A 180 -0.73 -50.03 2.97
C PHE A 180 0.09 -51.29 3.19
N GLN A 181 1.18 -51.22 3.96
CA GLN A 181 1.31 -51.98 5.19
C GLN A 181 2.52 -51.48 6.01
N PRO A 182 2.51 -51.74 7.34
CA PRO A 182 3.15 -50.95 8.37
C PRO A 182 4.40 -51.63 8.93
N ALA A 183 5.22 -50.87 9.67
CA ALA A 183 6.13 -51.46 10.64
C ALA A 183 5.88 -50.83 12.01
N MET A 184 5.26 -51.64 12.88
CA MET A 184 5.29 -51.45 14.31
C MET A 184 6.75 -51.44 14.80
N ASN A 185 7.07 -50.54 15.73
CA ASN A 185 7.96 -50.90 16.82
C ASN A 185 7.49 -50.21 18.09
N ILE A 186 6.53 -50.85 18.76
CA ILE A 186 6.27 -50.65 20.17
C ILE A 186 7.05 -51.77 20.86
N SER A 187 8.19 -51.44 21.45
CA SER A 187 8.76 -52.26 22.51
C SER A 187 8.54 -51.54 23.84
N LYS A 188 7.56 -52.07 24.55
CA LYS A 188 7.13 -51.77 25.90
C LYS A 188 7.80 -52.82 26.79
N MET A 189 8.41 -52.40 27.90
CA MET A 189 8.62 -53.11 29.18
C MET A 189 9.90 -52.57 29.84
N MET A 190 10.00 -52.32 31.14
CA MET A 190 9.06 -52.18 32.26
C MET A 190 9.89 -51.62 33.46
N PRO A 191 9.27 -51.28 34.61
CA PRO A 191 9.84 -50.42 35.66
C PRO A 191 10.62 -51.23 36.70
N LEU A 192 11.41 -50.56 37.56
CA LEU A 192 11.66 -50.99 38.95
C LEU A 192 12.25 -49.81 39.78
N PHE A 193 11.55 -49.52 40.89
CA PHE A 193 11.88 -48.70 42.07
C PHE A 193 11.94 -47.17 41.96
#